data_AF-A0A7Y2TP67-F1
#
_entry.id   AF-A0A7Y2TP67-F1
#
_cell.length_a   1.000
_cell.length_b   1.000
_cell.length_c   1.000
_cell.angle_alpha   90.00
_cell.angle_beta   90.00
_cell.angle_gamma   90.00
#
_symmetry.space_group_name_H-M   'P 1'
#
loop_
_entity.id
_entity.type
_entity.pdbx_description
1 polymer ?
#
loop_
_entity_poly.entity_id
_entity_poly.type
_entity_poly.pdbx_seq_one_letter_code
_entity_poly.pdbx_strand_id
1 'polypeptide(L)'
;MSIDFSEYVSCLDENEHEHVEALDSSYHEAQRVMSPRGLDNYLQGMRAMCTLNRGQDLVLTYVQEIPGVAKEVGEDVVPDIVESMMKLASHTSGSVVTLMLSMMPLAAQRLGDADVLRGYLKLLHQLAGRAPRGLRPMMENMDELLSKLTLGGLRRWALWGAQAHQRDLDGQMAYFGLKSESSRSVLQKERRGTLFIDNQRKLNFYLRALWGRAFFMRPTAGDYESRQGLKPFIEDFQVHLPDAFDPFRGIDGMEIYRAAAAHAAAHMVHTREPVSAEQLSQAQMRFIELFEDAR
;
A
#
# COMPACT_ATOMS: atom_id res chain seq x y z
N MET A 1 15.03 22.37 -17.44
CA MET A 1 15.74 23.06 -16.34
C MET A 1 16.66 22.02 -15.74
N SER A 2 17.96 22.28 -15.68
CA SER A 2 18.89 21.42 -14.92
C SER A 2 18.66 21.73 -13.45
N ILE A 3 18.28 20.74 -12.65
CA ILE A 3 18.24 20.89 -11.19
C ILE A 3 19.67 20.80 -10.68
N ASP A 4 19.99 21.64 -9.69
CA ASP A 4 21.20 21.49 -8.90
C ASP A 4 20.91 20.60 -7.70
N PHE A 5 21.42 19.37 -7.71
CA PHE A 5 21.18 18.40 -6.65
C PHE A 5 21.98 18.69 -5.37
N SER A 6 23.04 19.50 -5.45
CA SER A 6 23.91 19.82 -4.30
C SER A 6 23.12 20.38 -3.10
N GLU A 7 22.05 21.12 -3.38
CA GLU A 7 21.17 21.70 -2.35
C GLU A 7 20.30 20.66 -1.61
N TYR A 8 20.15 19.45 -2.16
CA TYR A 8 19.25 18.42 -1.64
C TYR A 8 19.99 17.17 -1.15
N VAL A 9 21.18 16.89 -1.68
CA VAL A 9 21.96 15.69 -1.33
C VAL A 9 23.36 16.00 -0.83
N SER A 10 23.47 16.91 0.15
CA SER A 10 24.74 17.31 0.76
C SER A 10 25.53 16.18 1.45
N CYS A 11 24.94 14.99 1.57
CA CYS A 11 25.56 13.81 2.17
C CYS A 11 26.15 12.83 1.14
N LEU A 12 25.93 13.05 -0.16
CA LEU A 12 26.51 12.27 -1.25
C LEU A 12 27.77 12.96 -1.77
N ASP A 13 28.71 12.19 -2.31
CA ASP A 13 29.90 12.75 -2.98
C ASP A 13 29.57 13.07 -4.43
N GLU A 14 29.62 14.36 -4.79
CA GLU A 14 29.35 14.84 -6.15
C GLU A 14 30.40 14.39 -7.17
N ASN A 15 31.56 13.92 -6.70
CA ASN A 15 32.62 13.40 -7.58
C ASN A 15 32.45 11.90 -7.90
N GLU A 16 31.51 11.23 -7.24
CA GLU A 16 31.24 9.82 -7.46
C GLU A 16 30.21 9.65 -8.57
N HIS A 17 30.69 9.15 -9.73
CA HIS A 17 29.89 9.04 -10.95
C HIS A 17 28.60 8.23 -10.76
N GLU A 18 28.63 7.18 -9.95
CA GLU A 18 27.46 6.32 -9.69
C GLU A 18 26.33 7.09 -8.99
N HIS A 19 26.65 8.01 -8.06
CA HIS A 19 25.64 8.81 -7.37
C HIS A 19 24.98 9.81 -8.31
N VAL A 20 25.77 10.48 -9.14
CA VAL A 20 25.26 11.45 -10.13
C VAL A 20 24.35 10.75 -11.13
N GLU A 21 24.75 9.61 -11.67
CA GLU A 21 23.93 8.83 -12.61
C GLU A 21 22.63 8.34 -11.97
N ALA A 22 22.66 7.90 -10.71
CA ALA A 22 21.46 7.50 -9.98
C ALA A 22 20.49 8.67 -9.76
N LEU A 23 21.00 9.86 -9.43
CA LEU A 23 20.19 11.07 -9.23
C LEU A 23 19.54 11.52 -10.54
N ASP A 24 20.31 11.65 -11.62
CA ASP A 24 19.82 12.12 -12.91
C ASP A 24 18.77 11.16 -13.49
N SER A 25 19.05 9.86 -13.48
CA SER A 25 18.13 8.85 -14.01
C SER A 25 16.82 8.78 -13.22
N SER A 26 16.90 8.77 -11.88
CA SER A 26 15.71 8.68 -11.01
C SER A 26 14.89 9.97 -11.05
N TYR A 27 15.54 11.13 -11.13
CA TYR A 27 14.83 12.41 -11.28
C TYR A 27 14.10 12.50 -12.62
N HIS A 28 14.69 12.01 -13.71
CA HIS A 28 14.00 11.91 -15.00
C HIS A 28 12.78 11.00 -14.95
N GLU A 29 12.83 9.91 -14.17
CA GLU A 29 11.64 9.07 -13.94
C GLU A 29 10.60 9.81 -13.10
N ALA A 30 11.00 10.47 -12.02
CA ALA A 30 10.13 11.27 -11.16
C ALA A 30 9.37 12.33 -11.98
N GLN A 31 10.04 13.02 -12.91
CA GLN A 31 9.44 14.04 -13.79
C GLN A 31 8.32 13.50 -14.69
N ARG A 32 8.31 12.20 -14.99
CA ARG A 32 7.28 11.57 -15.82
C ARG A 32 6.02 11.21 -15.05
N VAL A 33 6.13 11.05 -13.73
CA VAL A 33 5.05 10.48 -12.89
C VAL A 33 4.57 11.44 -11.81
N MET A 34 5.30 12.52 -11.52
CA MET A 34 4.96 13.51 -10.51
C MET A 34 4.65 14.88 -11.14
N SER A 35 3.76 15.62 -10.47
CA SER A 35 3.52 17.04 -10.68
C SER A 35 4.69 17.89 -10.15
N PRO A 36 4.74 19.19 -10.45
CA PRO A 36 5.73 20.09 -9.86
C PRO A 36 5.73 20.08 -8.32
N ARG A 37 4.56 19.90 -7.69
CA ARG A 37 4.44 19.79 -6.22
C ARG A 37 5.01 18.46 -5.73
N GLY A 38 4.70 17.36 -6.42
CA GLY A 38 5.26 16.05 -6.10
C GLY A 38 6.78 16.02 -6.22
N LEU A 39 7.33 16.66 -7.26
CA LEU A 39 8.77 16.80 -7.45
C LEU A 39 9.44 17.60 -6.33
N ASP A 40 8.85 18.72 -5.89
CA ASP A 40 9.38 19.47 -4.75
C ASP A 40 9.37 18.60 -3.48
N ASN A 41 8.26 17.93 -3.17
CA ASN A 41 8.18 17.02 -2.03
C ASN A 41 9.23 15.89 -2.09
N TYR A 42 9.48 15.34 -3.28
CA TYR A 42 10.50 14.33 -3.52
C TYR A 42 11.91 14.87 -3.24
N LEU A 43 12.25 16.05 -3.76
CA LEU A 43 13.54 16.71 -3.50
C LEU A 43 13.73 17.05 -2.02
N GLN A 44 12.70 17.57 -1.35
CA GLN A 44 12.74 17.80 0.11
C GLN A 44 12.91 16.49 0.89
N GLY A 45 12.34 15.39 0.38
CA GLY A 45 12.54 14.06 0.94
C GLY A 45 13.99 13.58 0.85
N MET A 46 14.69 13.84 -0.25
CA MET A 46 16.14 13.56 -0.37
C MET A 46 16.92 14.28 0.73
N ARG A 47 16.64 15.58 0.92
CA ARG A 47 17.25 16.39 1.97
C ARG A 47 16.98 15.84 3.37
N ALA A 48 15.73 15.42 3.62
CA ALA A 48 15.35 14.81 4.89
C ALA A 48 16.13 13.51 5.15
N MET A 49 16.28 12.64 4.14
CA MET A 49 17.05 11.40 4.28
C MET A 49 18.53 11.67 4.54
N CYS A 50 19.14 12.66 3.87
CA CYS A 50 20.52 13.09 4.18
C CYS A 50 20.66 13.58 5.62
N THR A 51 19.69 14.35 6.12
CA THR A 51 19.71 14.93 7.47
C THR A 51 19.65 13.84 8.56
N LEU A 52 19.10 12.66 8.26
CA LEU A 52 19.10 11.53 9.21
C LEU A 52 20.50 10.99 9.51
N ASN A 53 21.48 11.24 8.64
CA ASN A 53 22.87 10.79 8.79
C ASN A 53 22.98 9.28 9.09
N ARG A 54 22.25 8.46 8.31
CA ARG A 54 22.15 7.00 8.47
C ARG A 54 22.85 6.19 7.35
N GLY A 55 23.74 6.84 6.60
CA GLY A 55 24.46 6.25 5.48
C GLY A 55 23.90 6.70 4.12
N GLN A 56 24.76 6.66 3.10
CA GLN A 56 24.44 7.11 1.74
C GLN A 56 23.40 6.21 1.06
N ASP A 57 23.45 4.90 1.33
CA ASP A 57 22.49 3.90 0.81
C ASP A 57 21.03 4.28 1.08
N LEU A 58 20.73 4.90 2.22
CA LEU A 58 19.36 5.33 2.54
C LEU A 58 18.86 6.37 1.55
N VAL A 59 19.70 7.35 1.21
CA VAL A 59 19.35 8.45 0.30
C VAL A 59 19.27 7.94 -1.13
N LEU A 60 20.22 7.11 -1.57
CA LEU A 60 20.17 6.50 -2.90
C LEU A 60 18.93 5.62 -3.08
N THR A 61 18.61 4.79 -2.07
CA THR A 61 17.38 3.98 -2.08
C THR A 61 16.14 4.87 -2.14
N TYR A 62 16.09 5.98 -1.40
CA TYR A 62 14.99 6.93 -1.50
C TYR A 62 14.83 7.49 -2.92
N VAL A 63 15.94 7.94 -3.49
CA VAL A 63 16.00 8.54 -4.81
C VAL A 63 15.46 7.55 -5.86
N GLN A 64 15.93 6.30 -5.82
CA GLN A 64 15.61 5.30 -6.82
C GLN A 64 14.17 4.76 -6.69
N GLU A 65 13.66 4.56 -5.48
CA GLU A 65 12.45 3.77 -5.27
C GLU A 65 11.15 4.60 -5.23
N ILE A 66 11.23 5.85 -4.78
CA ILE A 66 10.05 6.71 -4.58
C ILE A 66 9.30 7.06 -5.88
N PRO A 67 9.96 7.29 -7.04
CA PRO A 67 9.25 7.45 -8.31
C PRO A 67 8.34 6.27 -8.64
N GLY A 68 8.82 5.04 -8.39
CA GLY A 68 8.03 3.82 -8.55
C GLY A 68 6.81 3.78 -7.63
N VAL A 69 6.96 4.20 -6.38
CA VAL A 69 5.85 4.28 -5.42
C VAL A 69 4.79 5.29 -5.86
N ALA A 70 5.22 6.50 -6.26
CA ALA A 70 4.32 7.56 -6.70
C ALA A 70 3.54 7.16 -7.96
N LYS A 71 4.17 6.40 -8.86
CA LYS A 71 3.51 5.86 -10.05
C LYS A 71 2.38 4.88 -9.71
N GLU A 72 2.55 4.04 -8.69
CA GLU A 72 1.57 3.00 -8.34
C GLU A 72 0.38 3.55 -7.53
N VAL A 73 0.65 4.38 -6.53
CA VAL A 73 -0.38 4.85 -5.57
C VAL A 73 -0.61 6.37 -5.56
N GLY A 74 0.14 7.13 -6.35
CA GLY A 74 0.04 8.60 -6.41
C GLY A 74 1.12 9.31 -5.60
N GLU A 75 1.42 10.56 -5.93
CA GLU A 75 2.50 11.34 -5.31
C GLU A 75 2.21 11.85 -3.89
N ASP A 76 0.94 11.87 -3.48
CA ASP A 76 0.55 12.44 -2.19
C ASP A 76 1.02 11.61 -0.99
N VAL A 77 1.50 10.38 -1.21
CA VAL A 77 2.12 9.55 -0.15
C VAL A 77 3.58 9.89 0.12
N VAL A 78 4.25 10.65 -0.76
CA VAL A 78 5.69 10.92 -0.64
C VAL A 78 6.03 11.58 0.72
N PRO A 79 5.30 12.63 1.18
CA PRO A 79 5.53 13.20 2.51
C PRO A 79 5.28 12.19 3.65
N ASP A 80 4.25 11.36 3.54
CA ASP A 80 3.92 10.35 4.55
C ASP A 80 5.04 9.31 4.71
N ILE A 81 5.67 8.91 3.59
CA ILE A 81 6.81 7.99 3.57
C ILE A 81 8.00 8.64 4.27
N VAL A 82 8.34 9.89 3.92
CA VAL A 82 9.44 10.63 4.54
C VAL A 82 9.23 10.74 6.06
N GLU A 83 8.05 11.19 6.48
CA GLU A 83 7.72 11.32 7.91
C GLU A 83 7.81 9.96 8.64
N SER A 84 7.33 8.89 7.99
CA SER A 84 7.39 7.54 8.55
C SER A 84 8.82 7.03 8.70
N MET A 85 9.68 7.24 7.70
CA MET A 85 11.10 6.86 7.77
C MET A 85 11.83 7.65 8.87
N MET A 86 11.54 8.94 9.02
CA MET A 86 12.11 9.76 10.10
C MET A 86 11.70 9.23 11.48
N LYS A 87 10.42 8.90 11.68
CA LYS A 87 9.93 8.27 12.90
C LYS A 87 10.60 6.92 13.15
N LEU A 88 10.68 6.06 12.14
CA LEU A 88 11.30 4.73 12.23
C LEU A 88 12.81 4.80 12.54
N ALA A 89 13.53 5.79 12.02
CA ALA A 89 14.96 5.96 12.25
C ALA A 89 15.34 6.21 13.73
N SER A 90 14.35 6.55 14.58
CA SER A 90 14.51 6.65 16.04
C SER A 90 14.33 5.31 16.78
N HIS A 91 13.76 4.29 16.13
CA HIS A 91 13.42 3.00 16.73
C HIS A 91 14.25 1.82 16.19
N THR A 92 14.91 1.97 15.05
CA THR A 92 15.68 0.90 14.39
C THR A 92 16.96 1.44 13.73
N SER A 93 17.81 0.53 13.22
CA SER A 93 19.06 0.90 12.54
C SER A 93 18.80 1.49 11.14
N GLY A 94 19.74 2.32 10.66
CA GLY A 94 19.71 2.88 9.31
C GLY A 94 19.51 1.80 8.23
N SER A 95 20.24 0.68 8.34
CA SER A 95 20.10 -0.46 7.42
C SER A 95 18.71 -1.09 7.38
N VAL A 96 17.93 -1.04 8.46
CA VAL A 96 16.55 -1.54 8.47
C VAL A 96 15.61 -0.51 7.85
N VAL A 97 15.85 0.78 8.08
CA VAL A 97 15.09 1.85 7.40
C VAL A 97 15.33 1.80 5.89
N THR A 98 16.59 1.64 5.45
CA THR A 98 16.93 1.44 4.04
C THR A 98 16.21 0.23 3.45
N LEU A 99 16.21 -0.91 4.17
CA LEU A 99 15.50 -2.11 3.72
C LEU A 99 13.98 -1.91 3.68
N MET A 100 13.38 -1.17 4.61
CA MET A 100 11.96 -0.82 4.54
C MET A 100 11.66 0.01 3.31
N LEU A 101 12.53 0.98 3.02
CA LEU A 101 12.41 1.88 1.88
C LEU A 101 12.54 1.15 0.55
N SER A 102 13.50 0.21 0.44
CA SER A 102 13.67 -0.63 -0.76
C SER A 102 12.47 -1.54 -1.03
N MET A 103 11.67 -1.86 -0.01
CA MET A 103 10.44 -2.65 -0.16
C MET A 103 9.19 -1.81 -0.45
N MET A 104 9.30 -0.47 -0.46
CA MET A 104 8.16 0.41 -0.68
C MET A 104 7.51 0.26 -2.07
N PRO A 105 8.24 0.12 -3.21
CA PRO A 105 7.59 -0.09 -4.50
C PRO A 105 6.78 -1.38 -4.53
N LEU A 106 7.31 -2.47 -3.95
CA LEU A 106 6.57 -3.72 -3.82
C LEU A 106 5.31 -3.54 -2.98
N ALA A 107 5.42 -2.85 -1.84
CA ALA A 107 4.27 -2.55 -1.00
C ALA A 107 3.23 -1.70 -1.75
N ALA A 108 3.66 -0.66 -2.47
CA ALA A 108 2.78 0.18 -3.27
C ALA A 108 2.05 -0.62 -4.36
N GLN A 109 2.78 -1.48 -5.08
CA GLN A 109 2.20 -2.34 -6.11
C GLN A 109 1.18 -3.34 -5.53
N ARG A 110 1.49 -3.97 -4.39
CA ARG A 110 0.62 -4.99 -3.77
C ARG A 110 -0.59 -4.40 -3.07
N LEU A 111 -0.42 -3.25 -2.42
CA LEU A 111 -1.48 -2.57 -1.68
C LEU A 111 -2.35 -1.71 -2.59
N GLY A 112 -1.82 -1.19 -3.70
CA GLY A 112 -2.57 -0.61 -4.81
C GLY A 112 -3.35 0.68 -4.51
N ASP A 113 -3.24 1.25 -3.32
CA ASP A 113 -3.94 2.46 -2.89
C ASP A 113 -3.14 3.25 -1.83
N ALA A 114 -3.27 4.57 -1.85
CA ALA A 114 -2.52 5.49 -0.99
C ALA A 114 -2.87 5.34 0.49
N ASP A 115 -4.16 5.20 0.83
CA ASP A 115 -4.61 5.11 2.22
C ASP A 115 -4.30 3.74 2.82
N VAL A 116 -4.37 2.70 1.99
CA VAL A 116 -3.89 1.36 2.36
C VAL A 116 -2.37 1.44 2.65
N LEU A 117 -1.58 2.10 1.81
CA LEU A 117 -0.14 2.28 2.05
C LEU A 117 0.14 3.07 3.34
N ARG A 118 -0.62 4.13 3.64
CA ARG A 118 -0.53 4.84 4.93
C ARG A 118 -0.84 3.92 6.11
N GLY A 119 -1.82 3.02 5.96
CA GLY A 119 -2.14 1.99 6.95
C GLY A 119 -0.96 1.03 7.19
N TYR A 120 -0.23 0.67 6.13
CA TYR A 120 0.98 -0.14 6.19
C TYR A 120 2.12 0.59 6.91
N LEU A 121 2.39 1.86 6.59
CA LEU A 121 3.39 2.67 7.29
C LEU A 121 3.10 2.78 8.80
N LYS A 122 1.83 2.99 9.17
CA LYS A 122 1.38 2.98 10.57
C LYS A 122 1.65 1.64 11.26
N LEU A 123 1.44 0.51 10.57
CA LEU A 123 1.75 -0.82 11.08
C LEU A 123 3.25 -1.00 11.32
N LEU A 124 4.09 -0.60 10.37
CA LEU A 124 5.55 -0.67 10.52
C LEU A 124 6.03 0.12 11.74
N HIS A 125 5.51 1.34 11.92
CA HIS A 125 5.84 2.17 13.08
C HIS A 125 5.41 1.50 14.40
N GLN A 126 4.20 0.94 14.45
CA GLN A 126 3.71 0.20 15.62
C GLN A 126 4.59 -1.02 15.95
N LEU A 127 5.03 -1.76 14.93
CA LEU A 127 5.91 -2.92 15.10
C LEU A 127 7.32 -2.53 15.53
N ALA A 128 7.83 -1.38 15.09
CA ALA A 128 9.12 -0.86 15.55
C ALA A 128 9.15 -0.64 17.07
N GLY A 129 8.03 -0.21 17.67
CA GLY A 129 7.92 -0.05 19.12
C GLY A 129 7.72 -1.35 19.90
N ARG A 130 7.15 -2.41 19.28
CA ARG A 130 6.77 -3.66 19.98
C ARG A 130 7.71 -4.84 19.72
N ALA A 131 8.24 -4.93 18.51
CA ALA A 131 9.03 -6.05 18.01
C ALA A 131 10.16 -5.58 17.07
N PRO A 132 11.04 -4.65 17.50
CA PRO A 132 12.05 -4.04 16.62
C PRO A 132 13.00 -5.06 15.98
N ARG A 133 13.33 -6.14 16.69
CA ARG A 133 14.20 -7.22 16.19
C ARG A 133 13.52 -8.10 15.15
N GLY A 134 12.18 -8.15 15.15
CA GLY A 134 11.39 -8.84 14.14
C GLY A 134 11.30 -8.10 12.81
N LEU A 135 11.57 -6.79 12.78
CA LEU A 135 11.40 -5.98 11.58
C LEU A 135 12.29 -6.44 10.42
N ARG A 136 13.58 -6.66 10.65
CA ARG A 136 14.50 -7.09 9.58
C ARG A 136 14.10 -8.45 8.99
N PRO A 137 13.92 -9.52 9.80
CA PRO A 137 13.40 -10.79 9.29
C PRO A 137 12.07 -10.65 8.55
N MET A 138 11.17 -9.77 9.01
CA MET A 138 9.89 -9.53 8.34
C MET A 138 10.08 -8.86 6.97
N MET A 139 10.94 -7.85 6.86
CA MET A 139 11.23 -7.17 5.59
C MET A 139 11.86 -8.14 4.58
N GLU A 140 12.78 -9.01 5.02
CA GLU A 140 13.40 -10.04 4.20
C GLU A 140 12.37 -11.05 3.63
N ASN A 141 11.17 -11.14 4.23
CA ASN A 141 10.07 -12.02 3.79
C ASN A 141 8.84 -11.24 3.28
N MET A 142 8.96 -9.93 3.05
CA MET A 142 7.79 -9.08 2.79
C MET A 142 7.05 -9.44 1.49
N ASP A 143 7.75 -9.89 0.44
CA ASP A 143 7.11 -10.35 -0.80
C ASP A 143 6.23 -11.59 -0.57
N GLU A 144 6.71 -12.56 0.20
CA GLU A 144 5.91 -13.73 0.55
C GLU A 144 4.67 -13.33 1.37
N LEU A 145 4.82 -12.38 2.29
CA LEU A 145 3.72 -11.90 3.12
C LEU A 145 2.66 -11.15 2.29
N LEU A 146 3.06 -10.16 1.49
CA LEU A 146 2.14 -9.34 0.70
C LEU A 146 1.53 -10.08 -0.50
N SER A 147 2.16 -11.16 -0.98
CA SER A 147 1.56 -12.03 -2.00
C SER A 147 0.44 -12.93 -1.46
N LYS A 148 0.33 -13.08 -0.13
CA LYS A 148 -0.63 -14.00 0.50
C LYS A 148 -1.64 -13.29 1.40
N LEU A 149 -1.30 -12.12 1.90
CA LEU A 149 -2.08 -11.41 2.90
C LEU A 149 -2.53 -10.06 2.38
N THR A 150 -3.77 -9.72 2.71
CA THR A 150 -4.20 -8.32 2.70
C THR A 150 -3.50 -7.54 3.82
N LEU A 151 -3.59 -6.21 3.81
CA LEU A 151 -3.04 -5.39 4.89
C LEU A 151 -3.63 -5.76 6.26
N GLY A 152 -4.94 -6.05 6.31
CA GLY A 152 -5.59 -6.53 7.53
C GLY A 152 -5.05 -7.88 7.98
N GLY A 153 -4.81 -8.81 7.05
CA GLY A 153 -4.17 -10.10 7.33
C GLY A 153 -2.74 -9.95 7.86
N LEU A 154 -1.94 -9.09 7.23
CA LEU A 154 -0.57 -8.78 7.66
C LEU A 154 -0.55 -8.15 9.06
N ARG A 155 -1.46 -7.21 9.34
CA ARG A 155 -1.61 -6.61 10.68
C ARG A 155 -1.90 -7.67 11.74
N ARG A 156 -2.89 -8.54 11.51
CA ARG A 156 -3.26 -9.59 12.49
C ARG A 156 -2.13 -10.60 12.69
N TRP A 157 -1.49 -11.02 11.61
CA TRP A 157 -0.32 -11.90 11.67
C TRP A 157 0.83 -11.25 12.48
N ALA A 158 1.21 -10.02 12.15
CA ALA A 158 2.33 -9.34 12.79
C ALA A 158 2.07 -9.01 14.27
N LEU A 159 0.87 -8.53 14.60
CA LEU A 159 0.52 -8.21 15.99
C LEU A 159 0.39 -9.46 16.86
N TRP A 160 -0.12 -10.57 16.29
CA TRP A 160 -0.12 -11.85 16.98
C TRP A 160 1.30 -12.32 17.28
N GLY A 161 2.20 -12.27 16.29
CA GLY A 161 3.62 -12.63 16.47
C GLY A 161 4.33 -11.81 17.54
N ALA A 162 4.13 -10.49 17.50
CA ALA A 162 4.68 -9.57 18.49
C ALA A 162 4.18 -9.86 19.91
N GLN A 163 2.90 -10.23 20.07
CA GLN A 163 2.32 -10.56 21.37
C GLN A 163 2.74 -11.95 21.88
N ALA A 164 2.65 -12.97 21.02
CA ALA A 164 2.95 -14.36 21.38
C ALA A 164 4.41 -14.56 21.80
N HIS A 165 5.33 -13.85 21.15
CA HIS A 165 6.77 -13.93 21.40
C HIS A 165 7.31 -12.67 22.12
N GLN A 166 6.48 -11.91 22.84
CA GLN A 166 6.90 -10.67 23.49
C GLN A 166 8.08 -10.85 24.46
N ARG A 167 8.17 -12.01 25.11
CA ARG A 167 9.24 -12.36 26.09
C ARG A 167 10.33 -13.28 25.52
N ASP A 168 10.18 -13.70 24.27
CA ASP A 168 11.06 -14.67 23.61
C ASP A 168 11.62 -14.04 22.32
N LEU A 169 12.82 -13.47 22.45
CA LEU A 169 13.43 -12.67 21.38
C LEU A 169 13.85 -13.54 20.19
N ASP A 170 14.34 -14.75 20.45
CA ASP A 170 14.71 -15.71 19.40
C ASP A 170 13.46 -16.25 18.70
N GLY A 171 12.41 -16.55 19.47
CA GLY A 171 11.10 -16.91 18.91
C GLY A 171 10.48 -15.78 18.09
N GLN A 172 10.65 -14.51 18.50
CA GLN A 172 10.19 -13.36 17.74
C GLN A 172 10.93 -13.28 16.39
N MET A 173 12.26 -13.40 16.37
CA MET A 173 13.04 -13.42 15.13
C MET A 173 12.66 -14.60 14.23
N ALA A 174 12.47 -15.79 14.81
CA ALA A 174 12.05 -16.98 14.07
C ALA A 174 10.63 -16.83 13.50
N TYR A 175 9.72 -16.20 14.25
CA TYR A 175 8.36 -15.94 13.80
C TYR A 175 8.34 -14.99 12.60
N PHE A 176 8.94 -13.81 12.75
CA PHE A 176 8.94 -12.80 11.70
C PHE A 176 9.75 -13.22 10.46
N GLY A 177 10.71 -14.13 10.63
CA GLY A 177 11.47 -14.73 9.52
C GLY A 177 10.80 -15.94 8.87
N LEU A 178 9.53 -16.25 9.14
CA LEU A 178 8.80 -17.43 8.63
C LEU A 178 9.48 -18.80 8.92
N LYS A 179 10.30 -18.85 9.98
CA LYS A 179 11.05 -20.06 10.39
C LYS A 179 10.26 -20.91 11.39
N SER A 180 9.39 -20.31 12.19
CA SER A 180 8.58 -21.04 13.16
C SER A 180 7.33 -21.66 12.53
N GLU A 181 6.91 -22.81 13.06
CA GLU A 181 5.64 -23.44 12.68
C GLU A 181 4.44 -22.56 13.02
N SER A 182 4.51 -21.84 14.16
CA SER A 182 3.48 -20.88 14.58
C SER A 182 3.29 -19.76 13.54
N SER A 183 4.37 -19.26 12.96
CA SER A 183 4.34 -18.22 11.94
C SER A 183 3.64 -18.66 10.66
N ARG A 184 3.99 -19.86 10.17
CA ARG A 184 3.38 -20.46 8.98
C ARG A 184 1.91 -20.80 9.19
N SER A 185 1.57 -21.30 10.38
CA SER A 185 0.19 -21.63 10.75
C SER A 185 -0.70 -20.39 10.81
N VAL A 186 -0.25 -19.31 11.46
CA VAL A 186 -0.98 -18.04 11.50
C VAL A 186 -1.07 -17.42 10.11
N LEU A 187 0.01 -17.46 9.32
CA LEU A 187 0.01 -16.99 7.93
C LEU A 187 -1.06 -17.70 7.10
N GLN A 188 -1.14 -19.03 7.20
CA GLN A 188 -2.14 -19.82 6.48
C GLN A 188 -3.57 -19.53 6.95
N LYS A 189 -3.77 -19.22 8.24
CA LYS A 189 -5.08 -18.86 8.81
C LYS A 189 -5.55 -17.48 8.35
N GLU A 190 -4.62 -16.54 8.21
CA GLU A 190 -4.87 -15.16 7.78
C GLU A 190 -4.95 -15.03 6.25
N ARG A 191 -4.37 -15.97 5.50
CA ARG A 191 -4.58 -16.12 4.06
C ARG A 191 -6.04 -16.48 3.81
N ARG A 192 -6.84 -15.50 3.40
CA ARG A 192 -8.27 -15.67 3.16
C ARG A 192 -8.70 -14.99 1.88
N GLY A 193 -9.66 -15.61 1.24
CA GLY A 193 -10.30 -15.12 0.03
C GLY A 193 -9.44 -15.14 -1.23
N THR A 194 -10.10 -14.73 -2.31
CA THR A 194 -9.50 -14.37 -3.58
C THR A 194 -8.99 -12.94 -3.45
N LEU A 195 -7.68 -12.71 -3.62
CA LEU A 195 -7.10 -11.37 -3.51
C LEU A 195 -7.45 -10.51 -4.74
N PHE A 196 -7.76 -9.24 -4.50
CA PHE A 196 -8.10 -8.30 -5.55
C PHE A 196 -6.92 -8.07 -6.50
N ILE A 197 -5.73 -7.83 -5.96
CA ILE A 197 -4.56 -7.43 -6.75
C ILE A 197 -4.16 -8.49 -7.79
N ASP A 198 -4.35 -9.77 -7.47
CA ASP A 198 -4.07 -10.90 -8.38
C ASP A 198 -5.10 -11.01 -9.52
N ASN A 199 -6.27 -10.38 -9.36
CA ASN A 199 -7.40 -10.51 -10.27
C ASN A 199 -7.81 -9.19 -10.95
N GLN A 200 -7.27 -8.05 -10.52
CA GLN A 200 -7.58 -6.71 -11.05
C GLN A 200 -7.44 -6.65 -12.57
N ARG A 201 -6.36 -7.21 -13.14
CA ARG A 201 -6.15 -7.24 -14.60
C ARG A 201 -7.22 -8.06 -15.33
N LYS A 202 -7.59 -9.23 -14.78
CA LYS A 202 -8.65 -10.07 -15.34
C LYS A 202 -10.01 -9.38 -15.28
N LEU A 203 -10.31 -8.73 -14.16
CA LEU A 203 -11.53 -7.93 -13.99
C LEU A 203 -11.57 -6.78 -14.99
N ASN A 204 -10.45 -6.09 -15.23
CA ASN A 204 -10.39 -5.02 -16.22
C ASN A 204 -10.72 -5.51 -17.63
N PHE A 205 -10.23 -6.70 -18.03
CA PHE A 205 -10.60 -7.29 -19.32
C PHE A 205 -12.08 -7.70 -19.38
N TYR A 206 -12.61 -8.25 -18.29
CA TYR A 206 -14.02 -8.57 -18.15
C TYR A 206 -14.91 -7.32 -18.33
N LEU A 207 -14.58 -6.22 -17.64
CA LEU A 207 -15.32 -4.96 -17.78
C LEU A 207 -15.17 -4.37 -19.20
N ARG A 208 -13.97 -4.39 -19.77
CA ARG A 208 -13.77 -3.93 -21.15
C ARG A 208 -14.62 -4.69 -22.16
N ALA A 209 -14.78 -6.00 -21.98
CA ALA A 209 -15.61 -6.82 -22.85
C ALA A 209 -17.10 -6.47 -22.76
N LEU A 210 -17.58 -6.10 -21.57
CA LEU A 210 -19.00 -5.80 -21.33
C LEU A 210 -19.38 -4.35 -21.66
N TRP A 211 -18.53 -3.38 -21.36
CA TRP A 211 -18.84 -1.95 -21.50
C TRP A 211 -18.01 -1.22 -22.56
N GLY A 212 -17.07 -1.89 -23.23
CA GLY A 212 -16.23 -1.28 -24.28
C GLY A 212 -15.23 -0.23 -23.76
N ARG A 213 -15.05 -0.10 -22.44
CA ARG A 213 -14.10 0.84 -21.82
C ARG A 213 -13.42 0.24 -20.58
N ALA A 214 -12.28 0.82 -20.21
CA ALA A 214 -11.60 0.48 -18.95
C ALA A 214 -12.24 1.20 -17.77
N PHE A 215 -12.12 0.62 -16.58
CA PHE A 215 -12.51 1.24 -15.32
C PHE A 215 -11.31 1.20 -14.39
N PHE A 216 -11.04 2.33 -13.73
CA PHE A 216 -10.05 2.36 -12.67
C PHE A 216 -10.63 1.66 -11.45
N MET A 217 -9.90 0.68 -10.91
CA MET A 217 -10.33 -0.08 -9.75
C MET A 217 -9.22 -0.08 -8.70
N ARG A 218 -9.58 0.18 -7.45
CA ARG A 218 -8.66 0.24 -6.30
C ARG A 218 -9.18 -0.68 -5.17
N PRO A 219 -8.30 -1.20 -4.30
CA PRO A 219 -8.77 -1.86 -3.09
C PRO A 219 -9.38 -0.85 -2.11
N THR A 220 -10.38 -1.26 -1.33
CA THR A 220 -10.95 -0.44 -0.25
C THR A 220 -9.96 -0.26 0.90
N ALA A 221 -9.82 0.96 1.42
CA ALA A 221 -9.03 1.27 2.61
C ALA A 221 -9.81 1.14 3.95
N GLY A 222 -10.85 0.30 3.98
CA GLY A 222 -11.81 0.20 5.10
C GLY A 222 -11.22 -0.33 6.42
N ASP A 223 -12.00 -0.23 7.50
CA ASP A 223 -11.58 -0.62 8.85
C ASP A 223 -11.24 -2.13 8.92
N TYR A 224 -9.94 -2.39 8.91
CA TYR A 224 -9.34 -3.72 8.94
C TYR A 224 -9.64 -4.51 10.22
N GLU A 225 -10.10 -3.85 11.30
CA GLU A 225 -10.38 -4.49 12.58
C GLU A 225 -11.81 -5.02 12.67
N SER A 226 -12.81 -4.24 12.24
CA SER A 226 -14.23 -4.60 12.37
C SER A 226 -14.80 -5.32 11.14
N ARG A 227 -14.09 -5.33 10.00
CA ARG A 227 -14.61 -5.76 8.69
C ARG A 227 -15.82 -4.96 8.21
N GLN A 228 -16.16 -3.87 8.89
CA GLN A 228 -17.12 -2.88 8.40
C GLN A 228 -16.36 -1.92 7.47
N GLY A 229 -16.82 -1.77 6.23
CA GLY A 229 -16.13 -0.95 5.20
C GLY A 229 -15.45 -1.74 4.08
N LEU A 230 -15.60 -3.07 4.03
CA LEU A 230 -15.30 -3.91 2.87
C LEU A 230 -16.49 -3.94 1.88
N LYS A 231 -17.21 -2.83 1.72
CA LYS A 231 -18.26 -2.72 0.71
C LYS A 231 -17.70 -2.08 -0.55
N PRO A 232 -18.07 -2.58 -1.74
CA PRO A 232 -17.77 -1.89 -2.98
C PRO A 232 -18.38 -0.49 -3.01
N PHE A 233 -17.57 0.52 -3.36
CA PHE A 233 -18.07 1.89 -3.53
C PHE A 233 -17.44 2.57 -4.74
N ILE A 234 -17.98 3.72 -5.14
CA ILE A 234 -17.46 4.54 -6.25
C ILE A 234 -17.10 5.92 -5.71
N GLU A 235 -15.87 6.35 -5.94
CA GLU A 235 -15.36 7.68 -5.58
C GLU A 235 -14.43 8.17 -6.69
N ASP A 236 -14.49 9.46 -7.02
CA ASP A 236 -13.64 10.09 -8.06
C ASP A 236 -13.55 9.32 -9.38
N PHE A 237 -14.68 8.74 -9.83
CA PHE A 237 -14.77 7.89 -11.02
C PHE A 237 -13.89 6.63 -10.97
N GLN A 238 -13.60 6.14 -9.77
CA GLN A 238 -12.89 4.90 -9.50
C GLN A 238 -13.81 3.94 -8.75
N VAL A 239 -13.70 2.65 -9.04
CA VAL A 239 -14.42 1.60 -8.34
C VAL A 239 -13.52 1.06 -7.24
N HIS A 240 -13.94 1.20 -6.00
CA HIS A 240 -13.25 0.63 -4.84
C HIS A 240 -13.86 -0.73 -4.51
N LEU A 241 -13.03 -1.78 -4.51
CA LEU A 241 -13.44 -3.16 -4.24
C LEU A 241 -12.70 -3.70 -3.02
N PRO A 242 -13.28 -4.64 -2.26
CA PRO A 242 -12.58 -5.28 -1.15
C PRO A 242 -11.24 -5.89 -1.58
N ASP A 243 -10.22 -5.72 -0.73
CA ASP A 243 -8.88 -6.25 -0.94
C ASP A 243 -8.84 -7.78 -1.07
N ALA A 244 -9.82 -8.47 -0.48
CA ALA A 244 -10.12 -9.88 -0.72
C ALA A 244 -11.62 -10.19 -0.61
N PHE A 245 -12.09 -11.16 -1.40
CA PHE A 245 -13.40 -11.79 -1.21
C PHE A 245 -13.26 -13.25 -0.77
N ASP A 246 -13.85 -13.60 0.37
CA ASP A 246 -14.05 -15.00 0.77
C ASP A 246 -15.16 -15.65 -0.08
N PRO A 247 -15.04 -16.94 -0.43
CA PRO A 247 -16.14 -17.67 -1.05
C PRO A 247 -17.41 -17.61 -0.20
N PHE A 248 -18.55 -17.36 -0.84
CA PHE A 248 -19.82 -17.20 -0.15
C PHE A 248 -20.86 -18.17 -0.71
N ARG A 249 -21.41 -19.04 0.14
CA ARG A 249 -22.45 -20.03 -0.24
C ARG A 249 -22.11 -20.84 -1.50
N GLY A 250 -20.85 -21.26 -1.63
CA GLY A 250 -20.37 -22.04 -2.78
C GLY A 250 -20.02 -21.21 -4.03
N ILE A 251 -20.17 -19.88 -3.97
CA ILE A 251 -19.73 -18.96 -5.02
C ILE A 251 -18.28 -18.58 -4.73
N ASP A 252 -17.42 -18.79 -5.74
CA ASP A 252 -16.01 -18.42 -5.66
C ASP A 252 -15.82 -16.89 -5.60
N GLY A 253 -14.76 -16.43 -4.93
CA GLY A 253 -14.47 -15.01 -4.78
C GLY A 253 -14.32 -14.27 -6.11
N MET A 254 -13.86 -14.93 -7.18
CA MET A 254 -13.78 -14.31 -8.51
C MET A 254 -15.16 -13.97 -9.09
N GLU A 255 -16.17 -14.80 -8.85
CA GLU A 255 -17.54 -14.51 -9.31
C GLU A 255 -18.16 -13.38 -8.49
N ILE A 256 -17.82 -13.27 -7.20
CA ILE A 256 -18.22 -12.15 -6.36
C ILE A 256 -17.59 -10.85 -6.89
N TYR A 257 -16.30 -10.87 -7.24
CA TYR A 257 -15.65 -9.71 -7.87
C TYR A 257 -16.32 -9.31 -9.18
N ARG A 258 -16.63 -10.26 -10.06
CA ARG A 258 -17.31 -9.97 -11.34
C ARG A 258 -18.65 -9.30 -11.10
N ALA A 259 -19.47 -9.83 -10.19
CA ALA A 259 -20.76 -9.26 -9.85
C ALA A 259 -20.62 -7.83 -9.30
N ALA A 260 -19.76 -7.62 -8.30
CA ALA A 260 -19.54 -6.31 -7.69
C ALA A 260 -18.99 -5.28 -8.69
N ALA A 261 -17.98 -5.66 -9.47
CA ALA A 261 -17.37 -4.77 -10.46
C ALA A 261 -18.33 -4.43 -11.61
N ALA A 262 -19.12 -5.41 -12.07
CA ALA A 262 -20.14 -5.20 -13.09
C ALA A 262 -21.23 -4.24 -12.62
N HIS A 263 -21.68 -4.44 -11.38
CA HIS A 263 -22.67 -3.58 -10.74
C HIS A 263 -22.17 -2.14 -10.64
N ALA A 264 -20.97 -1.93 -10.08
CA ALA A 264 -20.38 -0.60 -9.99
C ALA A 264 -20.17 0.06 -11.37
N ALA A 265 -19.69 -0.71 -12.36
CA ALA A 265 -19.55 -0.24 -13.74
C ALA A 265 -20.90 0.21 -14.34
N ALA A 266 -21.99 -0.50 -14.04
CA ALA A 266 -23.33 -0.12 -14.49
C ALA A 266 -23.75 1.25 -13.93
N HIS A 267 -23.51 1.53 -12.65
CA HIS A 267 -23.76 2.86 -12.07
C HIS A 267 -22.92 3.94 -12.76
N MET A 268 -21.63 3.69 -12.97
CA MET A 268 -20.75 4.65 -13.65
C MET A 268 -21.10 4.92 -15.12
N VAL A 269 -21.90 4.06 -15.75
CA VAL A 269 -22.29 4.19 -17.17
C VAL A 269 -23.72 4.73 -17.30
N HIS A 270 -24.63 4.33 -16.41
CA HIS A 270 -26.06 4.59 -16.56
C HIS A 270 -26.62 5.63 -15.58
N THR A 271 -25.96 5.90 -14.45
CA THR A 271 -26.39 6.96 -13.53
C THR A 271 -26.15 8.32 -14.17
N ARG A 272 -27.23 9.06 -14.47
CA ARG A 272 -27.17 10.39 -15.10
C ARG A 272 -27.22 11.53 -14.11
N GLU A 273 -27.91 11.34 -12.99
CA GLU A 273 -28.12 12.34 -11.96
C GLU A 273 -27.81 11.73 -10.59
N PRO A 274 -27.06 12.43 -9.72
CA PRO A 274 -26.80 11.94 -8.37
C PRO A 274 -28.09 11.96 -7.55
N VAL A 275 -28.34 10.88 -6.81
CA VAL A 275 -29.48 10.81 -5.88
C VAL A 275 -29.14 11.64 -4.65
N SER A 276 -29.84 12.76 -4.44
CA SER A 276 -29.66 13.60 -3.25
C SER A 276 -30.14 12.87 -2.00
N ALA A 277 -29.26 12.75 -1.00
CA ALA A 277 -29.58 12.14 0.29
C ALA A 277 -30.38 13.07 1.22
N GLU A 278 -30.40 14.39 0.95
CA GLU A 278 -30.96 15.40 1.86
C GLU A 278 -32.48 15.29 2.02
N GLN A 279 -33.17 14.70 1.04
CA GLN A 279 -34.63 14.60 1.01
C GLN A 279 -35.15 13.18 1.28
N LEU A 280 -34.26 12.23 1.60
CA LEU A 280 -34.63 10.83 1.77
C LEU A 280 -34.88 10.49 3.24
N SER A 281 -35.99 9.80 3.51
CA SER A 281 -36.23 9.17 4.80
C SER A 281 -35.27 7.99 5.01
N GLN A 282 -35.06 7.61 6.28
CA GLN A 282 -34.25 6.43 6.64
C GLN A 282 -34.74 5.14 5.96
N ALA A 283 -36.06 4.96 5.80
CA ALA A 283 -36.62 3.80 5.12
C ALA A 283 -36.28 3.81 3.62
N GLN A 284 -36.40 4.97 2.95
CA GLN A 284 -36.01 5.11 1.55
C GLN A 284 -34.52 4.87 1.34
N MET A 285 -33.67 5.38 2.24
CA MET A 285 -32.23 5.09 2.20
C MET A 285 -31.95 3.60 2.32
N ARG A 286 -32.64 2.88 3.22
CA ARG A 286 -32.49 1.41 3.32
C ARG A 286 -32.97 0.66 2.09
N PHE A 287 -34.05 1.10 1.46
CA PHE A 287 -34.53 0.50 0.21
C PHE A 287 -33.56 0.75 -0.95
N ILE A 288 -33.02 1.97 -1.05
CA ILE A 288 -32.00 2.30 -2.05
C ILE A 288 -30.74 1.47 -1.79
N GLU A 289 -30.26 1.37 -0.54
CA GLU A 289 -29.14 0.49 -0.18
C GLU A 289 -29.40 -1.00 -0.50
N LEU A 290 -30.65 -1.46 -0.52
CA LEU A 290 -30.96 -2.85 -0.83
C LEU A 290 -30.97 -3.13 -2.34
N PHE A 291 -31.45 -2.17 -3.13
CA PHE A 291 -31.71 -2.35 -4.57
C PHE A 291 -30.64 -1.73 -5.49
N GLU A 292 -29.99 -0.66 -5.04
CA GLU A 292 -29.02 0.14 -5.81
C GLU A 292 -27.59 -0.02 -5.27
N ASP A 293 -27.29 -1.02 -4.42
CA ASP A 293 -26.05 -1.08 -3.61
C ASP A 293 -24.76 -1.04 -4.45
N ALA A 294 -24.22 0.17 -4.62
CA ALA A 294 -22.86 0.45 -5.09
C ALA A 294 -22.15 1.41 -4.12
N ARG A 295 -22.56 1.40 -2.84
CA ARG A 295 -22.04 2.28 -1.78
C ARG A 295 -21.25 1.52 -0.73
#